data_AF-A0A254T661-F1
#
_entry.id   AF-A0A254T661-F1
#
_cell.length_a   1.000
_cell.length_b   1.000
_cell.length_c   1.000
_cell.angle_alpha   90.00
_cell.angle_beta   90.00
_cell.angle_gamma   90.00
#
_symmetry.space_group_name_H-M   'P 1'
#
loop_
_entity.id
_entity.type
_entity.pdbx_description
1 polymer ?
#
loop_
_entity_poly.entity_id
_entity_poly.type
_entity_poly.pdbx_seq_one_letter_code
_entity_poly.pdbx_strand_id
1 'polypeptide(L)'
;MFQQLLKDTESIARDRHSRLHDRALRMKPAAPAATRQVLCLLESIHASRAKGESFAAIAAELNKQGLTGPYGGRWYASSVWHYLQRRS
;
A
#
# COMPACT_ATOMS: atom_id res chain seq x y z
N MET A 1 31.39 -13.14 11.29
CA MET A 1 31.11 -13.06 9.84
C MET A 1 29.61 -13.26 9.62
N PHE A 2 28.79 -12.28 10.04
CA PHE A 2 27.32 -12.40 10.20
C PHE A 2 26.55 -11.33 9.39
N GLN A 3 27.19 -10.79 8.36
CA GLN A 3 26.70 -9.65 7.56
C GLN A 3 26.10 -10.07 6.20
N GLN A 4 26.07 -11.37 5.90
CA GLN A 4 25.67 -11.86 4.58
C GLN A 4 24.17 -12.25 4.50
N LEU A 5 23.50 -12.48 5.63
CA LEU A 5 22.14 -13.04 5.67
C LEU A 5 21.00 -12.00 5.63
N LEU A 6 21.31 -10.73 5.38
CA LEU A 6 20.31 -9.65 5.26
C LEU A 6 20.09 -9.19 3.81
N LYS A 7 20.88 -9.69 2.85
CA LYS A 7 20.84 -9.23 1.45
C LYS A 7 19.91 -10.08 0.56
N ASP A 8 19.56 -11.29 1.00
CA ASP A 8 18.77 -12.23 0.18
C ASP A 8 17.26 -11.99 0.26
N THR A 9 16.77 -11.38 1.34
CA THR A 9 15.34 -11.05 1.49
C THR A 9 14.91 -9.84 0.66
N GLU A 10 15.84 -8.96 0.30
CA GLU A 10 15.54 -7.77 -0.51
C GLU A 10 15.49 -8.07 -2.02
N SER A 11 16.21 -9.09 -2.47
CA SER A 11 16.32 -9.44 -3.90
C SER A 11 15.07 -10.18 -4.41
N ILE A 12 14.52 -11.11 -3.61
CA ILE A 12 13.34 -11.91 -3.98
C ILE A 12 12.04 -11.08 -3.94
N ALA A 13 12.02 -9.97 -3.20
CA ALA A 13 10.90 -9.03 -3.14
C ALA A 13 10.78 -8.14 -4.39
N ARG A 14 11.84 -8.05 -5.20
CA ARG A 14 11.94 -7.11 -6.33
C ARG A 14 11.28 -7.64 -7.61
N ASP A 15 11.36 -8.95 -7.85
CA ASP A 15 10.92 -9.55 -9.12
C ASP A 15 9.40 -9.78 -9.22
N ARG A 16 8.72 -10.04 -8.09
CA ARG A 16 7.25 -10.15 -8.03
C ARG A 16 6.53 -8.79 -8.11
N HIS A 17 7.23 -7.70 -7.82
CA HIS A 17 6.65 -6.36 -7.69
C HIS A 17 6.23 -5.74 -9.03
N SER A 18 6.93 -6.10 -10.11
CA SER A 18 6.69 -5.55 -11.46
C SER A 18 5.40 -6.09 -12.09
N ARG A 19 5.11 -7.40 -11.96
CA ARG A 19 3.96 -8.02 -12.65
C ARG A 19 2.59 -7.61 -12.09
N LEU A 20 2.53 -7.22 -10.81
CA LEU A 20 1.28 -6.75 -10.19
C LEU A 20 1.00 -5.28 -10.53
N HIS A 21 2.03 -4.46 -10.74
CA HIS A 21 1.89 -3.05 -11.06
C HIS A 21 1.28 -2.84 -12.47
N ASP A 22 1.70 -3.62 -13.47
CA ASP A 22 1.17 -3.52 -14.84
C ASP A 22 -0.33 -3.90 -14.95
N ARG A 23 -0.79 -4.89 -14.17
CA ARG A 23 -2.20 -5.30 -14.18
C ARG A 23 -3.11 -4.30 -13.48
N ALA A 24 -2.60 -3.60 -12.47
CA ALA A 24 -3.32 -2.57 -11.71
C ALA A 24 -3.63 -1.31 -12.54
N LEU A 25 -2.90 -1.06 -13.62
CA LEU A 25 -3.12 0.08 -14.53
C LEU A 25 -4.24 -0.18 -15.57
N ARG A 26 -4.57 -1.45 -15.88
CA ARG A 26 -5.66 -1.80 -16.80
C ARG A 26 -7.06 -1.83 -16.16
N MET A 27 -7.13 -1.91 -14.83
CA MET A 27 -8.38 -1.86 -14.08
C MET A 27 -8.71 -0.40 -13.79
N LYS A 28 -9.56 0.20 -14.62
CA LYS A 28 -10.12 1.54 -14.41
C LYS A 28 -10.64 1.63 -12.97
N PRO A 29 -10.14 2.54 -12.12
CA PRO A 29 -10.84 2.85 -10.88
C PRO A 29 -12.19 3.43 -11.28
N ALA A 30 -13.28 2.81 -10.80
CA ALA A 30 -14.59 3.42 -10.87
C ALA A 30 -14.53 4.76 -10.10
N ALA A 31 -14.75 5.87 -10.81
CA ALA A 31 -14.92 7.20 -10.23
C ALA A 31 -16.04 7.92 -10.99
N PRO A 32 -16.80 8.86 -10.38
CA PRO A 32 -16.49 9.55 -9.13
C PRO A 32 -17.68 9.71 -8.15
N ALA A 33 -17.48 9.29 -6.91
CA ALA A 33 -17.92 10.02 -5.73
C ALA A 33 -16.96 9.61 -4.63
N ALA A 34 -16.17 10.55 -4.11
CA ALA A 34 -15.36 10.29 -2.93
C ALA A 34 -16.32 9.94 -1.79
N THR A 35 -16.55 8.65 -1.60
CA THR A 35 -17.38 8.14 -0.52
C THR A 35 -16.71 8.61 0.76
N ARG A 36 -17.49 9.00 1.77
CA ARG A 36 -16.96 9.41 3.08
C ARG A 36 -15.89 8.45 3.61
N GLN A 37 -16.05 7.16 3.36
CA GLN A 37 -15.08 6.10 3.67
C GLN A 37 -13.69 6.30 3.03
N VAL A 38 -13.63 6.74 1.77
CA VAL A 38 -12.36 7.02 1.09
C VAL A 38 -11.63 8.19 1.75
N LEU A 39 -12.35 9.26 2.07
CA LEU A 39 -11.77 10.43 2.74
C LEU A 39 -11.28 10.08 4.15
N CYS A 40 -12.10 9.40 4.96
CA CYS A 40 -11.70 8.97 6.30
C CYS A 40 -10.49 8.01 6.26
N LEU A 41 -10.40 7.15 5.24
CA LEU A 41 -9.24 6.27 5.06
C LEU A 41 -7.98 7.06 4.65
N LEU A 42 -8.11 8.10 3.83
CA LEU A 42 -6.98 8.98 3.51
C LEU A 42 -6.49 9.73 4.75
N GLU A 43 -7.42 10.31 5.51
CA GLU A 43 -7.11 11.02 6.75
C GLU A 43 -6.41 10.10 7.77
N SER A 44 -6.87 8.85 7.93
CA SER A 44 -6.25 7.91 8.86
C SER A 44 -4.84 7.50 8.43
N ILE A 45 -4.60 7.31 7.13
CA ILE A 45 -3.26 7.03 6.60
C ILE A 45 -2.35 8.25 6.80
N HIS A 46 -2.83 9.47 6.54
CA HIS A 46 -2.07 10.69 6.78
C HIS A 46 -1.73 10.88 8.25
N ALA A 47 -2.68 10.66 9.17
CA ALA A 47 -2.44 10.74 10.61
C ALA A 47 -1.39 9.72 11.07
N SER A 48 -1.44 8.50 10.53
CA SER A 48 -0.45 7.46 10.83
C SER A 48 0.95 7.85 10.32
N ARG A 49 1.04 8.47 9.13
CA ARG A 49 2.30 9.02 8.61
C ARG A 49 2.84 10.17 9.44
N ALA A 50 1.98 11.07 9.93
CA ALA A 50 2.36 12.17 10.79
C ALA A 50 2.91 11.68 12.15
N LYS A 51 2.45 10.52 12.63
CA LYS A 51 3.00 9.83 13.81
C LYS A 51 4.34 9.13 13.56
N GLY A 52 4.83 9.11 12.32
CA GLY A 52 6.08 8.47 11.94
C GLY A 52 5.95 6.99 11.56
N GLU A 53 4.74 6.44 11.46
CA GLU A 53 4.56 5.05 11.06
C GLU A 53 5.02 4.83 9.62
N SER A 54 5.73 3.72 9.37
CA SER A 54 6.16 3.35 8.02
C SER A 54 4.97 2.90 7.17
N PHE A 55 5.09 2.99 5.84
CA PHE A 55 4.04 2.48 4.94
C PHE A 55 3.77 0.99 5.11
N ALA A 56 4.77 0.21 5.54
CA ALA A 56 4.61 -1.21 5.83
C ALA A 56 3.78 -1.45 7.10
N ALA A 57 4.02 -0.66 8.16
CA ALA A 57 3.23 -0.72 9.39
C ALA A 57 1.76 -0.36 9.12
N ILE A 58 1.53 0.72 8.37
CA ILE A 58 0.18 1.14 7.97
C ILE A 58 -0.51 0.04 7.15
N ALA A 59 0.18 -0.54 6.16
CA ALA A 59 -0.39 -1.63 5.38
C ALA A 59 -0.74 -2.86 6.25
N ALA A 60 0.09 -3.19 7.24
CA ALA A 60 -0.20 -4.28 8.18
C ALA A 60 -1.45 -3.99 9.01
N GLU A 61 -1.61 -2.76 9.50
CA GLU A 61 -2.78 -2.34 10.27
C GLU A 61 -4.05 -2.35 9.43
N LEU A 62 -4.01 -1.81 8.21
CA LEU A 62 -5.16 -1.86 7.28
C LEU A 62 -5.59 -3.30 6.96
N ASN A 63 -4.62 -4.20 6.76
CA ASN A 63 -4.90 -5.62 6.55
C ASN A 63 -5.49 -6.29 7.79
N LYS A 64 -5.00 -5.93 8.99
CA LYS A 64 -5.51 -6.43 10.27
C LYS A 64 -6.98 -6.02 10.50
N GLN A 65 -7.35 -4.84 10.01
CA GLN A 65 -8.73 -4.35 10.00
C GLN A 65 -9.62 -5.00 8.92
N GLY A 66 -9.06 -5.90 8.09
CA GLY A 66 -9.79 -6.55 7.01
C GLY A 66 -10.11 -5.64 5.83
N LEU A 67 -9.47 -4.46 5.74
CA LEU A 67 -9.69 -3.53 4.64
C LEU A 67 -9.00 -4.04 3.38
N THR A 68 -9.79 -4.21 2.31
CA THR A 68 -9.23 -4.52 1.00
C THR A 68 -8.64 -3.27 0.37
N GLY A 69 -7.48 -3.43 -0.25
CA GLY A 69 -6.85 -2.40 -1.05
C GLY A 69 -7.70 -2.03 -2.28
N PRO A 70 -7.32 -0.96 -3.00
CA PRO A 70 -8.11 -0.39 -4.09
C PRO A 70 -8.43 -1.37 -5.25
N TYR A 71 -7.69 -2.47 -5.34
CA TYR A 71 -7.83 -3.50 -6.37
C TYR A 71 -8.34 -4.84 -5.83
N GLY A 72 -8.98 -4.83 -4.66
CA GLY A 72 -9.55 -6.03 -4.03
C GLY A 72 -8.53 -6.97 -3.38
N GLY A 73 -7.23 -6.66 -3.47
CA GLY A 73 -6.16 -7.39 -2.78
C GLY A 73 -5.80 -6.81 -1.43
N ARG A 74 -4.87 -7.46 -0.71
CA ARG A 74 -4.31 -6.92 0.54
C ARG A 74 -3.51 -5.63 0.31
N TRP A 75 -3.36 -4.82 1.36
CA TRP A 75 -2.47 -3.67 1.37
C TRP A 75 -1.00 -4.08 1.41
N TYR A 76 -0.19 -3.43 0.59
CA TYR A 76 1.28 -3.45 0.65
C TYR A 76 1.80 -2.02 0.85
N ALA A 77 3.04 -1.88 1.33
CA ALA A 77 3.67 -0.56 1.54
C ALA A 77 3.64 0.32 0.28
N SER A 78 3.97 -0.26 -0.88
CA SER A 78 3.90 0.45 -2.17
C SER A 78 2.47 0.84 -2.54
N SER A 79 1.48 -0.03 -2.25
CA SER A 79 0.07 0.28 -2.46
C SER A 79 -0.39 1.48 -1.63
N VAL A 80 0.06 1.61 -0.38
CA VAL A 80 -0.23 2.77 0.49
C VAL A 80 0.39 4.04 -0.11
N TRP A 81 1.65 3.99 -0.55
CA TRP A 81 2.32 5.13 -1.17
C TRP A 81 1.60 5.60 -2.45
N HIS A 82 1.34 4.69 -3.39
CA HIS A 82 0.61 5.01 -4.62
C HIS A 82 -0.84 5.45 -4.36
N TYR A 83 -1.44 5.01 -3.26
CA TYR A 83 -2.78 5.43 -2.87
C TYR A 83 -2.80 6.90 -2.44
N LEU A 84 -1.82 7.32 -1.64
CA LEU A 84 -1.66 8.72 -1.24
C LEU A 84 -1.36 9.62 -2.45
N GLN A 85 -0.41 9.23 -3.30
CA GLN A 85 0.01 10.06 -4.44
C GLN A 85 -1.11 10.27 -5.47
N ARG A 86 -2.04 9.32 -5.60
CA ARG A 86 -3.16 9.44 -6.56
C ARG A 86 -4.36 10.22 -6.02
N ARG A 87 -4.36 10.56 -4.72
CA ARG A 87 -5.50 11.16 -4.02
C ARG A 87 -5.12 12.40 -3.18
N SER A 88 -3.90 12.91 -3.37
CA SER A 88 -3.44 14.20 -2.84
C SER A 88 -3.96 15.36 -3.68
#